data_AF-A0AB33WR71-F1
#
_entry.id   AF-A0AB33WR71-F1
#
_cell.length_a   1.000
_cell.length_b   1.000
_cell.length_c   1.000
_cell.angle_alpha   90.00
_cell.angle_beta   90.00
_cell.angle_gamma   90.00
#
_symmetry.space_group_name_H-M   'P 1'
#
loop_
_entity.id
_entity.type
_entity.pdbx_description
1 polymer ?
#
loop_
_entity_poly.entity_id
_entity_poly.type
_entity_poly.pdbx_seq_one_letter_code
_entity_poly.pdbx_strand_id
1 'polypeptide(L)'
;MALGVPTANANPITTYRGTLGDTPVELALTYDSQYGGGMSGYWFSGAERLPIPLELTPFRQGGGLLINIMDNPTLPAAAVSLQPFAEGAEALQGALVDLRTGVQQPLQLQRVMRFGGSQREAFDGELLQPAADKQFYFSVHAVRNAGEDTGRVDNIRVLSRATGEVVQEVGGQWCLAPTGTRTLTFEHFDADSTIDFQVQSYSLNGPYGSVLCAPTEYYLYHPQTQAYLRHPQLEQFAAEGTVRFAAGGQMEFSKQDFVNFSAGTRRWDYYRVISPDRLEFIQSGEERF
;
A
#
# COMPACT_ATOMS: atom_id res chain seq x y z
N MET A 1 -19.29 27.22 20.53
CA MET A 1 -18.95 25.80 20.70
C MET A 1 -18.43 25.33 19.35
N ALA A 2 -17.12 25.13 19.22
CA ALA A 2 -16.55 24.61 17.99
C ALA A 2 -16.74 23.09 17.98
N LEU A 3 -17.51 22.59 17.01
CA LEU A 3 -17.59 21.16 16.71
C LEU A 3 -16.25 20.78 16.10
N GLY A 4 -15.38 20.14 16.89
CA GLY A 4 -14.16 19.54 16.38
C GLY A 4 -14.52 18.47 15.38
N VAL A 5 -14.15 18.67 14.12
CA VAL A 5 -14.15 17.61 13.12
C VAL A 5 -13.16 16.56 13.64
N PRO A 6 -13.56 15.28 13.78
CA PRO A 6 -12.60 14.24 14.16
C PRO A 6 -11.58 14.16 13.02
N THR A 7 -10.39 14.70 13.25
CA THR A 7 -9.24 14.45 12.40
C THR A 7 -8.99 12.96 12.50
N ALA A 8 -9.22 12.22 11.41
CA ALA A 8 -8.84 10.83 11.32
C ALA A 8 -7.32 10.75 11.52
N ASN A 9 -6.89 10.56 12.77
CA ASN A 9 -5.51 10.23 13.06
C ASN A 9 -5.28 8.86 12.44
N ALA A 10 -4.63 8.83 11.29
CA ALA A 10 -4.10 7.61 10.72
C ALA A 10 -3.31 6.88 11.81
N ASN A 11 -3.56 5.59 11.99
CA ASN A 11 -2.77 4.80 12.93
C ASN A 11 -1.31 4.88 12.48
N PRO A 12 -0.38 5.25 13.39
CA PRO A 12 0.98 5.52 12.99
C PRO A 12 1.66 4.25 12.48
N ILE A 13 2.35 4.37 11.36
CA ILE A 13 3.25 3.33 10.86
C ILE A 13 4.63 3.64 11.42
N THR A 14 5.26 2.67 12.06
CA THR A 14 6.64 2.80 12.53
C THR A 14 7.52 1.81 11.79
N THR A 15 8.58 2.29 11.14
CA THR A 15 9.58 1.43 10.49
C THR A 15 10.80 1.30 11.38
N TYR A 16 11.36 0.10 11.40
CA TYR A 16 12.56 -0.24 12.14
C TYR A 16 13.54 -0.99 11.25
N ARG A 17 14.84 -0.76 11.43
CA ARG A 17 15.89 -1.46 10.70
C ARG A 17 16.86 -2.15 11.64
N GLY A 18 17.42 -3.25 11.17
CA GLY A 18 18.48 -4.00 11.83
C GLY A 18 19.15 -4.95 10.86
N THR A 19 19.78 -5.99 11.38
CA THR A 19 20.37 -7.06 10.56
C THR A 19 20.03 -8.44 11.12
N LEU A 20 19.96 -9.42 10.22
CA LEU A 20 20.02 -10.85 10.51
C LEU A 20 21.32 -11.41 9.93
N GLY A 21 22.32 -11.61 10.79
CA GLY A 21 23.70 -11.77 10.34
C GLY A 21 24.14 -10.54 9.54
N ASP A 22 24.56 -10.75 8.30
CA ASP A 22 24.97 -9.68 7.37
C ASP A 22 23.81 -9.16 6.50
N THR A 23 22.60 -9.72 6.64
CA THR A 23 21.46 -9.34 5.81
C THR A 23 20.71 -8.17 6.45
N PRO A 24 20.59 -7.00 5.79
CA PRO A 24 19.78 -5.90 6.32
C PRO A 24 18.31 -6.27 6.29
N VAL A 25 17.59 -5.91 7.34
CA VAL A 25 16.15 -6.17 7.47
C VAL A 25 15.42 -4.90 7.88
N GLU A 26 14.16 -4.81 7.45
CA GLU A 26 13.23 -3.76 7.85
C GLU A 26 11.93 -4.38 8.33
N LEU A 27 11.39 -3.85 9.42
CA LEU A 27 10.10 -4.20 9.97
C LEU A 27 9.25 -2.94 10.03
N ALA A 28 8.11 -2.94 9.36
CA ALA A 28 7.10 -1.90 9.53
C ALA A 28 5.95 -2.44 10.37
N LEU A 29 5.55 -1.68 11.39
CA LEU A 29 4.43 -1.99 12.26
C LEU A 29 3.44 -0.85 12.28
N THR A 30 2.16 -1.18 12.19
CA THR A 30 1.04 -0.24 12.35
C THR A 30 -0.05 -0.91 13.14
N TYR A 31 -0.79 -0.13 13.93
CA TYR A 31 -2.04 -0.59 14.48
C TYR A 31 -3.10 -0.59 13.36
N ASP A 32 -3.84 -1.68 13.22
CA ASP A 32 -5.00 -1.77 12.35
C ASP A 32 -6.23 -1.96 13.23
N SER A 33 -7.16 -1.01 13.15
CA SER A 33 -8.38 -1.00 13.97
C SER A 33 -9.48 -1.89 13.42
N GLN A 34 -9.30 -2.48 12.23
CA GLN A 34 -10.27 -3.40 11.64
C GLN A 34 -10.36 -4.71 12.44
N TYR A 35 -11.55 -5.31 12.49
CA TYR A 35 -11.82 -6.65 13.05
C TYR A 35 -11.29 -6.90 14.48
N GLY A 36 -11.44 -5.93 15.38
CA GLY A 36 -11.10 -6.10 16.80
C GLY A 36 -9.73 -5.57 17.20
N GLY A 37 -8.97 -5.02 16.24
CA GLY A 37 -7.72 -4.33 16.53
C GLY A 37 -6.51 -5.25 16.62
N GLY A 38 -5.40 -4.86 15.99
CA GLY A 38 -4.16 -5.62 16.08
C GLY A 38 -2.97 -4.88 15.47
N MET A 39 -1.77 -5.42 15.69
CA MET A 39 -0.58 -5.01 14.96
C MET A 39 -0.54 -5.73 13.63
N SER A 40 -0.19 -5.00 12.57
CA SER A 40 0.08 -5.52 11.23
C SER A 40 1.22 -4.71 10.60
N GLY A 41 1.52 -4.96 9.34
CA GLY A 41 2.54 -4.23 8.59
C GLY A 41 3.27 -5.12 7.59
N TYR A 42 4.58 -4.99 7.50
CA TYR A 42 5.39 -5.87 6.64
C TYR A 42 6.75 -6.18 7.26
N TRP A 43 7.30 -7.32 6.82
CA TRP A 43 8.69 -7.70 6.99
C TRP A 43 9.42 -7.56 5.65
N PHE A 44 10.64 -7.06 5.67
CA PHE A 44 11.50 -6.97 4.50
C PHE A 44 12.90 -7.49 4.83
N SER A 45 13.43 -8.32 3.95
CA SER A 45 14.82 -8.78 3.97
C SER A 45 15.52 -8.31 2.71
N GLY A 46 16.72 -7.74 2.86
CA GLY A 46 17.55 -7.32 1.73
C GLY A 46 17.99 -8.47 0.82
N ALA A 47 17.88 -9.72 1.28
CA ALA A 47 18.15 -10.91 0.46
C ALA A 47 17.00 -11.23 -0.51
N GLU A 48 15.75 -11.12 -0.05
CA GLU A 48 14.56 -11.44 -0.85
C GLU A 48 14.01 -10.24 -1.62
N ARG A 49 14.30 -9.04 -1.10
CA ARG A 49 13.84 -7.73 -1.62
C ARG A 49 12.37 -7.73 -1.97
N LEU A 50 11.57 -8.20 -1.02
CA LEU A 50 10.14 -8.29 -1.11
C LEU A 50 9.55 -7.91 0.24
N PRO A 51 8.77 -6.82 0.34
CA PRO A 51 8.04 -6.52 1.56
C PRO A 51 6.88 -7.51 1.70
N ILE A 52 6.99 -8.44 2.63
CA ILE A 52 6.02 -9.51 2.89
C ILE A 52 5.05 -9.02 3.98
N PRO A 53 3.73 -9.06 3.74
CA PRO A 53 2.74 -8.66 4.75
C PRO A 53 2.88 -9.46 6.04
N LEU A 54 2.56 -8.81 7.16
CA LEU A 54 2.42 -9.47 8.45
C LEU A 54 0.96 -9.86 8.71
N GLU A 55 0.76 -10.90 9.52
CA GLU A 55 -0.57 -11.23 10.04
C GLU A 55 -1.13 -10.07 10.88
N LEU A 56 -2.46 -9.92 10.91
CA LEU A 56 -3.11 -9.07 11.90
C LEU A 56 -3.10 -9.76 13.27
N THR A 57 -2.21 -9.33 14.16
CA THR A 57 -1.97 -9.98 15.46
C THR A 57 -2.46 -9.10 16.61
N PRO A 58 -3.37 -9.58 17.48
CA PRO A 58 -3.73 -8.88 18.70
C PRO A 58 -2.50 -8.67 19.60
N PHE A 59 -2.36 -7.50 20.21
CA PHE A 59 -1.26 -7.22 21.12
C PHE A 59 -1.75 -6.65 22.45
N ARG A 60 -0.90 -6.74 23.48
CA ARG A 60 -1.11 -6.08 24.77
C ARG A 60 0.10 -5.20 25.05
N GLN A 61 -0.13 -3.95 25.43
CA GLN A 61 0.97 -3.04 25.79
C GLN A 61 1.81 -3.64 26.94
N GLY A 62 3.13 -3.59 26.78
CA GLY A 62 4.09 -4.15 27.74
C GLY A 62 4.23 -5.68 27.69
N GLY A 63 3.40 -6.37 26.90
CA GLY A 63 3.55 -7.78 26.59
C GLY A 63 4.53 -8.04 25.45
N GLY A 64 4.67 -9.31 25.07
CA GLY A 64 5.35 -9.68 23.84
C GLY A 64 4.45 -9.56 22.62
N LEU A 65 5.05 -9.32 21.46
CA LEU A 65 4.41 -9.46 20.15
C LEU A 65 5.05 -10.65 19.43
N LEU A 66 4.25 -11.63 19.01
CA LEU A 66 4.67 -12.71 18.12
C LEU A 66 3.78 -12.65 16.89
N ILE A 67 4.34 -12.21 15.76
CA ILE A 67 3.60 -11.87 14.55
C ILE A 67 4.13 -12.66 13.37
N ASN A 68 3.24 -13.37 12.67
CA ASN A 68 3.60 -14.22 11.55
C ASN A 68 3.94 -13.39 10.31
N ILE A 69 4.95 -13.82 9.56
CA ILE A 69 5.30 -13.28 8.25
C ILE A 69 4.52 -14.07 7.21
N MET A 70 3.63 -13.41 6.47
CA MET A 70 2.65 -14.06 5.60
C MET A 70 3.23 -14.35 4.20
N ASP A 71 4.38 -15.02 4.15
CA ASP A 71 5.00 -15.52 2.91
C ASP A 71 4.11 -16.57 2.22
N ASN A 72 3.41 -17.36 3.03
CA ASN A 72 2.30 -18.21 2.62
C ASN A 72 1.10 -17.96 3.55
N PRO A 73 -0.06 -17.51 3.02
CA PRO A 73 -1.20 -17.13 3.85
C PRO A 73 -1.86 -18.30 4.58
N THR A 74 -1.59 -19.55 4.19
CA THR A 74 -2.15 -20.75 4.83
C THR A 74 -1.19 -21.43 5.78
N LEU A 75 0.12 -21.27 5.58
CA LEU A 75 1.15 -21.89 6.40
C LEU A 75 2.42 -21.01 6.45
N PRO A 76 2.41 -19.95 7.27
CA PRO A 76 3.57 -19.08 7.47
C PRO A 76 4.81 -19.88 7.88
N ALA A 77 5.95 -19.59 7.28
CA ALA A 77 7.20 -20.29 7.60
C ALA A 77 7.96 -19.65 8.78
N ALA A 78 7.74 -18.37 9.05
CA ALA A 78 8.47 -17.61 10.05
C ALA A 78 7.59 -16.59 10.78
N ALA A 79 8.04 -16.18 11.96
CA ALA A 79 7.42 -15.12 12.76
C ALA A 79 8.49 -14.22 13.37
N VAL A 80 8.13 -12.97 13.64
CA VAL A 80 8.94 -12.04 14.44
C VAL A 80 8.42 -12.07 15.87
N SER A 81 9.29 -12.39 16.82
CA SER A 81 9.01 -12.29 18.25
C SER A 81 9.71 -11.07 18.83
N LEU A 82 8.98 -10.17 19.49
CA LEU A 82 9.49 -8.95 20.13
C LEU A 82 9.10 -8.95 21.60
N GLN A 83 10.08 -8.85 22.50
CA GLN A 83 9.85 -8.86 23.94
C GLN A 83 10.89 -8.00 24.70
N PRO A 84 10.47 -7.00 25.49
CA PRO A 84 9.12 -6.45 25.56
C PRO A 84 8.75 -5.68 24.27
N PHE A 85 7.47 -5.63 23.93
CA PHE A 85 6.96 -4.82 22.83
C PHE A 85 6.24 -3.57 23.34
N ALA A 86 6.61 -2.43 22.77
CA ALA A 86 5.89 -1.17 22.91
C ALA A 86 5.77 -0.52 21.53
N GLU A 87 4.57 -0.09 21.18
CA GLU A 87 4.30 0.61 19.92
C GLU A 87 5.13 1.90 19.85
N GLY A 88 5.83 2.09 18.73
CA GLY A 88 6.63 3.29 18.50
C GLY A 88 7.89 3.41 19.37
N ALA A 89 8.35 2.34 20.03
CA ALA A 89 9.61 2.38 20.80
C ALA A 89 10.81 2.84 19.94
N GLU A 90 11.85 3.43 20.54
CA GLU A 90 13.08 3.80 19.80
C GLU A 90 13.83 2.58 19.28
N ALA A 91 13.77 1.48 20.03
CA ALA A 91 14.43 0.24 19.70
C ALA A 91 13.54 -0.94 20.08
N LEU A 92 13.64 -2.02 19.31
CA LEU A 92 12.99 -3.29 19.57
C LEU A 92 14.04 -4.39 19.64
N GLN A 93 13.84 -5.33 20.56
CA GLN A 93 14.67 -6.52 20.71
C GLN A 93 13.78 -7.75 20.61
N GLY A 94 14.33 -8.81 20.02
CA GLY A 94 13.54 -9.98 19.72
C GLY A 94 14.30 -11.05 18.98
N ALA A 95 13.57 -11.84 18.21
CA ALA A 95 14.12 -12.85 17.33
C ALA A 95 13.24 -13.07 16.10
N LEU A 96 13.88 -13.43 14.97
CA LEU A 96 13.20 -14.13 13.89
C LEU A 96 13.09 -15.61 14.28
N VAL A 97 11.89 -16.16 14.24
CA VAL A 97 11.57 -17.54 14.62
C VAL A 97 11.18 -18.33 13.38
N ASP A 98 11.89 -19.42 13.10
CA ASP A 98 11.47 -20.41 12.12
C ASP A 98 10.36 -21.28 12.74
N LEU A 99 9.16 -21.24 12.15
CA LEU A 99 7.98 -21.91 12.70
C LEU A 99 7.98 -23.43 12.48
N ARG A 100 8.84 -23.95 11.60
CA ARG A 100 8.95 -25.39 11.31
C ARG A 100 9.92 -26.09 12.25
N THR A 101 10.98 -25.39 12.64
CA THR A 101 12.10 -25.94 13.42
C THR A 101 12.17 -25.38 14.85
N GLY A 102 11.55 -24.22 15.10
CA GLY A 102 11.65 -23.48 16.37
C GLY A 102 12.97 -22.75 16.55
N VAL A 103 13.86 -22.75 15.56
CA VAL A 103 15.14 -22.04 15.61
C VAL A 103 14.89 -20.54 15.70
N GLN A 104 15.62 -19.87 16.59
CA GLN A 104 15.52 -18.43 16.81
C GLN A 104 16.82 -17.74 16.46
N GLN A 105 16.72 -16.68 15.66
CA GLN A 105 17.84 -15.80 15.32
C GLN A 105 17.63 -14.46 16.03
N PRO A 106 18.55 -14.03 16.92
CA PRO A 106 18.42 -12.77 17.63
C PRO A 106 18.27 -11.59 16.68
N LEU A 107 17.41 -10.65 17.05
CA LEU A 107 17.08 -9.48 16.27
C LEU A 107 17.16 -8.23 17.15
N GLN A 108 17.88 -7.22 16.67
CA GLN A 108 17.90 -5.88 17.24
C GLN A 108 17.49 -4.90 16.15
N LEU A 109 16.46 -4.12 16.43
CA LEU A 109 15.91 -3.16 15.48
C LEU A 109 15.95 -1.76 16.09
N GLN A 110 16.32 -0.77 15.30
CA GLN A 110 16.28 0.64 15.64
C GLN A 110 15.18 1.32 14.82
N ARG A 111 14.40 2.19 15.45
CA ARG A 111 13.37 2.96 14.76
C ARG A 111 14.02 3.90 13.75
N VAL A 112 13.51 3.90 12.54
CA VAL A 112 13.97 4.76 11.45
C VAL A 112 12.98 5.89 11.21
N MET A 113 11.70 5.57 11.12
CA MET A 113 10.67 6.54 10.84
C MET A 113 9.36 6.22 11.55
N ARG A 114 8.57 7.25 11.82
CA ARG A 114 7.20 7.14 12.29
C ARG A 114 6.31 8.01 11.39
N PHE A 115 5.50 7.39 10.55
CA PHE A 115 4.53 8.03 9.68
C PHE A 115 3.19 8.12 10.41
N GLY A 116 2.77 9.33 10.78
CA GLY A 116 1.57 9.57 11.59
C GLY A 116 1.90 10.07 12.99
N GLY A 117 0.96 9.94 13.92
CA GLY A 117 1.07 10.57 15.24
C GLY A 117 0.47 11.98 15.27
N SER A 118 0.78 12.76 16.31
CA SER A 118 0.14 14.06 16.51
C SER A 118 0.44 15.03 15.37
N GLN A 119 -0.44 16.00 15.11
CA GLN A 119 -0.20 17.05 14.08
C GLN A 119 1.06 17.89 14.33
N ARG A 120 1.60 17.84 15.55
CA ARG A 120 2.86 18.51 15.90
C ARG A 120 4.09 17.78 15.38
N GLU A 121 3.95 16.50 15.04
CA GLU A 121 5.02 15.65 14.54
C GLU A 121 5.07 15.74 13.02
N ALA A 122 6.18 16.26 12.51
CA ALA A 122 6.54 16.15 11.10
C ALA A 122 7.14 14.77 10.81
N PHE A 123 7.01 14.32 9.57
CA PHE A 123 7.76 13.18 9.07
C PHE A 123 8.17 13.43 7.62
N ASP A 124 9.27 12.80 7.22
CA ASP A 124 9.89 12.90 5.90
C ASP A 124 10.71 11.62 5.72
N GLY A 125 10.24 10.70 4.88
CA GLY A 125 10.95 9.43 4.72
C GLY A 125 10.30 8.43 3.77
N GLU A 126 11.01 7.32 3.59
CA GLU A 126 10.66 6.24 2.66
C GLU A 126 9.83 5.15 3.35
N LEU A 127 8.75 4.74 2.69
CA LEU A 127 7.90 3.64 3.11
C LEU A 127 7.80 2.59 2.01
N LEU A 128 8.34 1.40 2.24
CA LEU A 128 8.16 0.28 1.31
C LEU A 128 6.69 -0.10 1.16
N GLN A 129 6.31 -0.47 -0.05
CA GLN A 129 4.95 -0.85 -0.41
C GLN A 129 4.88 -2.36 -0.63
N PRO A 130 4.03 -3.11 0.10
CA PRO A 130 3.92 -4.55 -0.07
C PRO A 130 3.19 -4.87 -1.38
N ALA A 131 3.99 -5.14 -2.41
CA ALA A 131 3.59 -5.59 -3.74
C ALA A 131 4.06 -7.03 -3.96
N ALA A 132 3.22 -7.86 -4.57
CA ALA A 132 3.62 -9.20 -5.01
C ALA A 132 4.07 -9.15 -6.46
N ASP A 133 5.32 -8.75 -6.70
CA ASP A 133 5.92 -8.70 -8.05
C ASP A 133 7.23 -9.49 -8.12
N LYS A 134 7.54 -10.01 -9.31
CA LYS A 134 8.73 -10.84 -9.54
C LYS A 134 9.97 -10.02 -9.90
N GLN A 135 9.78 -8.85 -10.50
CA GLN A 135 10.83 -8.01 -11.07
C GLN A 135 11.15 -6.80 -10.19
N PHE A 136 10.13 -6.22 -9.57
CA PHE A 136 10.20 -4.95 -8.89
C PHE A 136 9.67 -5.01 -7.45
N TYR A 137 10.12 -4.05 -6.65
CA TYR A 137 9.48 -3.66 -5.41
C TYR A 137 9.43 -2.14 -5.35
N PHE A 138 8.55 -1.58 -4.52
CA PHE A 138 8.21 -0.17 -4.58
C PHE A 138 8.43 0.50 -3.23
N SER A 139 8.88 1.74 -3.24
CA SER A 139 8.82 2.63 -2.08
C SER A 139 8.08 3.91 -2.45
N VAL A 140 7.51 4.55 -1.43
CA VAL A 140 6.99 5.90 -1.54
C VAL A 140 7.72 6.83 -0.59
N HIS A 141 8.00 8.04 -1.05
CA HIS A 141 8.45 9.10 -0.18
C HIS A 141 7.24 9.81 0.40
N ALA A 142 7.05 9.68 1.72
CA ALA A 142 5.94 10.26 2.45
C ALA A 142 6.41 11.40 3.34
N VAL A 143 5.69 12.52 3.30
CA VAL A 143 6.02 13.73 4.04
C VAL A 143 4.78 14.39 4.63
N ARG A 144 4.96 14.98 5.82
CA ARG A 144 4.01 15.86 6.49
C ARG A 144 4.79 16.90 7.28
N ASN A 145 4.53 18.18 7.03
CA ASN A 145 5.10 19.25 7.84
C ASN A 145 4.38 19.36 9.19
N ALA A 146 5.07 19.91 10.20
CA ALA A 146 4.44 20.17 11.49
C ALA A 146 3.29 21.18 11.34
N GLY A 147 2.12 20.83 11.86
CA GLY A 147 0.90 21.63 11.75
C GLY A 147 0.01 21.26 10.55
N GLU A 148 0.45 20.38 9.65
CA GLU A 148 -0.41 19.84 8.59
C GLU A 148 -1.31 18.71 9.12
N ASP A 149 -2.57 18.72 8.70
CA ASP A 149 -3.56 17.73 9.12
C ASP A 149 -3.26 16.33 8.57
N THR A 150 -2.67 16.25 7.38
CA THR A 150 -2.50 15.01 6.61
C THR A 150 -1.13 14.96 5.96
N GLY A 151 -0.51 13.78 5.94
CA GLY A 151 0.65 13.55 5.09
C GLY A 151 0.27 13.27 3.64
N ARG A 152 1.25 13.37 2.77
CA ARG A 152 1.16 13.11 1.33
C ARG A 152 2.38 12.35 0.85
N VAL A 153 2.27 11.75 -0.32
CA VAL A 153 3.38 11.16 -1.07
C VAL A 153 3.75 12.08 -2.21
N ASP A 154 5.04 12.33 -2.43
CA ASP A 154 5.52 13.12 -3.58
C ASP A 154 6.47 12.40 -4.53
N ASN A 155 6.91 11.19 -4.14
CA ASN A 155 7.73 10.36 -4.99
C ASN A 155 7.34 8.88 -4.85
N ILE A 156 7.30 8.18 -5.97
CA ILE A 156 7.21 6.73 -6.03
C ILE A 156 8.49 6.23 -6.67
N ARG A 157 9.19 5.32 -5.98
CA ARG A 157 10.36 4.62 -6.53
C ARG A 157 9.99 3.21 -6.91
N VAL A 158 10.43 2.82 -8.09
CA VAL A 158 10.41 1.44 -8.57
C VAL A 158 11.84 0.92 -8.48
N LEU A 159 12.04 -0.18 -7.75
CA LEU A 159 13.34 -0.76 -7.49
C LEU A 159 13.42 -2.17 -8.07
N SER A 160 14.55 -2.53 -8.68
CA SER A 160 14.80 -3.88 -9.17
C SER A 160 14.95 -4.85 -8.00
N ARG A 161 14.19 -5.94 -7.98
CA ARG A 161 14.41 -7.05 -7.02
C ARG A 161 15.77 -7.72 -7.24
N ALA A 162 16.28 -7.74 -8.46
CA ALA A 162 17.55 -8.39 -8.79
C ALA A 162 18.77 -7.61 -8.25
N THR A 163 18.75 -6.28 -8.31
CA THR A 163 19.91 -5.45 -7.91
C THR A 163 19.68 -4.62 -6.66
N GLY A 164 18.44 -4.28 -6.34
CA GLY A 164 18.07 -3.32 -5.29
C GLY A 164 18.19 -1.86 -5.74
N GLU A 165 18.54 -1.61 -7.01
CA GLU A 165 18.71 -0.27 -7.55
C GLU A 165 17.37 0.31 -8.00
N VAL A 166 17.26 1.65 -7.90
CA VAL A 166 16.12 2.39 -8.44
C VAL A 166 16.17 2.34 -9.97
N VAL A 167 15.13 1.78 -10.58
CA VAL A 167 14.98 1.70 -12.04
C VAL A 167 14.08 2.81 -12.59
N GLN A 168 13.22 3.38 -11.74
CA GLN A 168 12.37 4.50 -12.10
C GLN A 168 11.98 5.31 -10.86
N GLU A 169 11.89 6.63 -11.02
CA GLU A 169 11.24 7.52 -10.08
C GLU A 169 10.06 8.22 -10.77
N VAL A 170 8.93 8.29 -10.08
CA VAL A 170 7.74 9.04 -10.50
C VAL A 170 7.51 10.14 -9.49
N GLY A 171 7.65 11.39 -9.93
CA GLY A 171 7.34 12.57 -9.12
C GLY A 171 5.88 12.98 -9.28
N GLY A 172 5.23 13.37 -8.19
CA GLY A 172 3.82 13.77 -8.21
C GLY A 172 3.33 14.23 -6.85
N GLN A 173 2.02 14.20 -6.62
CA GLN A 173 1.41 14.49 -5.33
C GLN A 173 0.22 13.54 -5.14
N TRP A 174 0.33 12.66 -4.15
CA TRP A 174 -0.65 11.61 -3.90
C TRP A 174 -1.02 11.52 -2.43
N CYS A 175 -2.23 11.03 -2.16
CA CYS A 175 -2.66 10.82 -0.80
C CYS A 175 -1.87 9.69 -0.16
N LEU A 176 -1.38 9.94 1.06
CA LEU A 176 -0.89 8.87 1.92
C LEU A 176 -2.10 8.05 2.43
N ALA A 177 -1.96 6.72 2.48
CA ALA A 177 -3.03 5.89 3.01
C ALA A 177 -3.36 6.24 4.47
N PRO A 178 -4.66 6.36 4.84
CA PRO A 178 -5.06 6.66 6.22
C PRO A 178 -4.91 5.46 7.17
N THR A 179 -4.77 4.25 6.63
CA THR A 179 -4.68 2.99 7.40
C THR A 179 -3.75 2.01 6.71
N GLY A 180 -2.97 1.25 7.49
CA GLY A 180 -2.05 0.26 6.95
C GLY A 180 -0.80 0.89 6.32
N THR A 181 0.00 0.09 5.62
CA THR A 181 1.24 0.52 4.96
C THR A 181 1.11 0.77 3.46
N ARG A 182 -0.09 0.52 2.89
CA ARG A 182 -0.35 0.46 1.44
C ARG A 182 -0.93 1.77 0.93
N THR A 183 -0.08 2.62 0.40
CA THR A 183 -0.47 3.81 -0.38
C THR A 183 -0.75 3.46 -1.84
N LEU A 184 0.06 2.57 -2.41
CA LEU A 184 -0.15 2.03 -3.75
C LEU A 184 -1.07 0.81 -3.68
N THR A 185 -2.03 0.74 -4.60
CA THR A 185 -2.82 -0.46 -4.83
C THR A 185 -2.27 -1.17 -6.05
N PHE A 186 -1.88 -2.43 -5.88
CA PHE A 186 -1.23 -3.24 -6.91
C PHE A 186 -2.19 -4.29 -7.48
N GLU A 187 -2.22 -4.41 -8.80
CA GLU A 187 -3.06 -5.37 -9.53
C GLU A 187 -2.47 -5.59 -10.94
N HIS A 188 -2.94 -6.61 -11.66
CA HIS A 188 -2.62 -6.77 -13.08
C HIS A 188 -3.78 -6.17 -13.89
N PHE A 189 -3.62 -4.93 -14.37
CA PHE A 189 -4.68 -4.25 -15.10
C PHE A 189 -4.76 -4.70 -16.56
N ASP A 190 -3.68 -5.24 -17.10
CA ASP A 190 -3.64 -5.87 -18.40
C ASP A 190 -3.35 -7.39 -18.32
N ALA A 191 -3.04 -8.00 -19.46
CA ALA A 191 -2.78 -9.43 -19.57
C ALA A 191 -1.29 -9.79 -19.44
N ASP A 192 -0.43 -8.85 -19.07
CA ASP A 192 0.99 -9.09 -18.87
C ASP A 192 1.25 -9.83 -17.54
N SER A 193 2.53 -10.02 -17.18
CA SER A 193 2.93 -10.68 -15.93
C SER A 193 3.56 -9.74 -14.91
N THR A 194 3.64 -8.46 -15.22
CA THR A 194 4.24 -7.42 -14.38
C THR A 194 3.13 -6.79 -13.56
N ILE A 195 3.37 -6.53 -12.28
CA ILE A 195 2.36 -5.85 -11.47
C ILE A 195 2.22 -4.40 -11.94
N ASP A 196 0.99 -3.92 -12.06
CA ASP A 196 0.67 -2.51 -12.25
C ASP A 196 0.29 -1.88 -10.90
N PHE A 197 0.11 -0.55 -10.88
CA PHE A 197 -0.40 0.10 -9.68
C PHE A 197 -1.32 1.26 -9.96
N GLN A 198 -2.23 1.51 -9.03
CA GLN A 198 -3.02 2.73 -8.96
C GLN A 198 -2.75 3.48 -7.67
N VAL A 199 -2.98 4.79 -7.70
CA VAL A 199 -2.77 5.70 -6.57
C VAL A 199 -3.77 6.85 -6.62
N GLN A 200 -4.19 7.36 -5.46
CA GLN A 200 -5.10 8.50 -5.38
C GLN A 200 -4.33 9.81 -5.42
N SER A 201 -4.67 10.70 -6.36
CA SER A 201 -4.10 12.05 -6.43
C SER A 201 -4.40 12.85 -5.17
N TYR A 202 -3.48 13.72 -4.78
CA TYR A 202 -3.67 14.66 -3.68
C TYR A 202 -4.06 16.04 -4.21
N SER A 203 -5.16 16.59 -3.71
CA SER A 203 -5.52 17.98 -3.95
C SER A 203 -6.11 18.62 -2.70
N LEU A 204 -5.95 19.94 -2.56
CA LEU A 204 -6.61 20.72 -1.51
C LEU A 204 -7.89 21.32 -2.09
N ASN A 205 -9.01 21.06 -1.44
CA ASN A 205 -10.31 21.57 -1.84
C ASN A 205 -10.79 22.69 -0.89
N GLY A 206 -11.27 23.78 -1.48
CA GLY A 206 -11.95 24.88 -0.80
C GLY A 206 -11.04 25.78 0.08
N PRO A 207 -11.61 26.88 0.60
CA PRO A 207 -10.88 27.89 1.38
C PRO A 207 -10.40 27.40 2.76
N TYR A 208 -10.86 26.22 3.19
CA TYR A 208 -10.48 25.59 4.47
C TYR A 208 -9.50 24.41 4.31
N GLY A 209 -9.03 24.13 3.08
CA GLY A 209 -7.92 23.19 2.84
C GLY A 209 -8.24 21.72 3.09
N SER A 210 -9.49 21.28 2.86
CA SER A 210 -9.84 19.86 3.01
C SER A 210 -9.14 19.04 1.93
N VAL A 211 -8.47 17.96 2.33
CA VAL A 211 -7.78 17.07 1.39
C VAL A 211 -8.78 16.25 0.60
N LEU A 212 -8.62 16.25 -0.72
CA LEU A 212 -9.37 15.44 -1.67
C LEU A 212 -8.41 14.41 -2.29
N CYS A 213 -8.73 13.14 -2.07
CA CYS A 213 -8.03 11.99 -2.65
C CYS A 213 -8.75 11.52 -3.90
N ALA A 214 -8.57 12.26 -4.99
CA ALA A 214 -9.12 12.00 -6.32
C ALA A 214 -8.45 12.94 -7.34
N PRO A 215 -8.39 12.55 -8.63
CA PRO A 215 -8.82 11.26 -9.19
C PRO A 215 -7.82 10.13 -8.93
N THR A 216 -8.23 8.90 -9.23
CA THR A 216 -7.33 7.74 -9.32
C THR A 216 -6.42 7.89 -10.54
N GLU A 217 -5.11 7.72 -10.34
CA GLU A 217 -4.13 7.57 -11.42
C GLU A 217 -3.75 6.10 -11.58
N TYR A 218 -3.64 5.65 -12.82
CA TYR A 218 -3.28 4.27 -13.18
C TYR A 218 -1.91 4.27 -13.86
N TYR A 219 -0.98 3.48 -13.35
CA TYR A 219 0.36 3.31 -13.89
C TYR A 219 0.55 1.87 -14.34
N LEU A 220 0.66 1.67 -15.65
CA LEU A 220 0.89 0.35 -16.24
C LEU A 220 2.35 0.22 -16.68
N TYR A 221 2.92 -0.97 -16.56
CA TYR A 221 4.29 -1.21 -17.02
C TYR A 221 4.35 -1.31 -18.55
N HIS A 222 5.19 -0.50 -19.20
CA HIS A 222 5.45 -0.56 -20.64
C HIS A 222 6.74 -1.33 -20.93
N PRO A 223 6.67 -2.56 -21.48
CA PRO A 223 7.86 -3.36 -21.74
C PRO A 223 8.83 -2.72 -22.75
N GLN A 224 8.32 -1.92 -23.69
CA GLN A 224 9.13 -1.29 -24.74
C GLN A 224 9.99 -0.14 -24.18
N THR A 225 9.46 0.61 -23.21
CA THR A 225 10.18 1.72 -22.56
C THR A 225 10.76 1.32 -21.20
N GLN A 226 10.46 0.11 -20.73
CA GLN A 226 10.84 -0.43 -19.42
C GLN A 226 10.47 0.51 -18.26
N ALA A 227 9.28 1.10 -18.34
CA ALA A 227 8.83 2.12 -17.39
C ALA A 227 7.34 2.03 -17.15
N TYR A 228 6.91 2.38 -15.95
CA TYR A 228 5.53 2.63 -15.60
C TYR A 228 5.08 3.99 -16.14
N LEU A 229 4.05 4.01 -16.98
CA LEU A 229 3.47 5.26 -17.51
C LEU A 229 1.99 5.34 -17.14
N ARG A 230 1.49 6.58 -17.10
CA ARG A 230 0.07 6.83 -16.82
C ARG A 230 -0.81 6.29 -17.94
N HIS A 231 -2.00 5.84 -17.57
CA HIS A 231 -3.02 5.39 -18.50
C HIS A 231 -4.26 6.31 -18.50
N PRO A 232 -4.26 7.43 -19.25
CA PRO A 232 -5.32 8.45 -19.18
C PRO A 232 -6.74 7.95 -19.44
N GLN A 233 -6.91 6.95 -20.32
CA GLN A 233 -8.24 6.39 -20.58
C GLN A 233 -8.82 5.64 -19.38
N LEU A 234 -8.02 4.88 -18.61
CA LEU A 234 -8.46 4.24 -17.37
C LEU A 234 -8.81 5.28 -16.31
N GLU A 235 -8.00 6.34 -16.21
CA GLU A 235 -8.25 7.47 -15.31
C GLU A 235 -9.56 8.17 -15.64
N GLN A 236 -9.88 8.34 -16.94
CA GLN A 236 -11.16 8.89 -17.39
C GLN A 236 -12.32 7.98 -16.98
N PHE A 237 -12.21 6.66 -17.20
CA PHE A 237 -13.25 5.72 -16.75
C PHE A 237 -13.48 5.79 -15.23
N ALA A 238 -12.41 5.85 -14.44
CA ALA A 238 -12.51 5.97 -12.99
C ALA A 238 -13.12 7.31 -12.53
N ALA A 239 -12.93 8.38 -13.30
CA ALA A 239 -13.58 9.67 -13.04
C ALA A 239 -15.09 9.66 -13.39
N GLU A 240 -15.50 8.90 -14.40
CA GLU A 240 -16.87 8.87 -14.91
C GLU A 240 -17.77 7.84 -14.21
N GLY A 241 -17.22 6.86 -13.51
CA GLY A 241 -18.00 5.80 -12.91
C GLY A 241 -17.20 4.75 -12.16
N THR A 242 -17.82 3.58 -12.00
CA THR A 242 -17.21 2.43 -11.32
C THR A 242 -16.41 1.62 -12.33
N VAL A 243 -15.14 1.36 -12.01
CA VAL A 243 -14.27 0.44 -12.74
C VAL A 243 -13.98 -0.77 -11.87
N ARG A 244 -14.02 -1.97 -12.46
CA ARG A 244 -13.59 -3.22 -11.84
C ARG A 244 -12.64 -3.95 -12.77
N PHE A 245 -11.62 -4.58 -12.20
CA PHE A 245 -10.70 -5.42 -12.94
C PHE A 245 -10.94 -6.89 -12.59
N ALA A 246 -10.72 -7.75 -13.57
CA ALA A 246 -10.71 -9.18 -13.45
C ALA A 246 -9.51 -9.77 -14.20
N ALA A 247 -9.22 -11.04 -13.95
CA ALA A 247 -8.02 -11.70 -14.45
C ALA A 247 -7.85 -11.57 -15.98
N GLY A 248 -6.59 -11.41 -16.42
CA GLY A 248 -6.23 -11.38 -17.84
C GLY A 248 -6.63 -10.08 -18.55
N GLY A 249 -6.58 -8.96 -17.83
CA GLY A 249 -6.84 -7.61 -18.33
C GLY A 249 -8.32 -7.31 -18.60
N GLN A 250 -9.25 -8.08 -18.01
CA GLN A 250 -10.67 -7.81 -18.18
C GLN A 250 -11.08 -6.60 -17.31
N MET A 251 -11.84 -5.68 -17.91
CA MET A 251 -12.31 -4.49 -17.23
C MET A 251 -13.82 -4.34 -17.40
N GLU A 252 -14.53 -4.13 -16.29
CA GLU A 252 -15.94 -3.75 -16.28
C GLU A 252 -16.06 -2.28 -15.92
N PHE A 253 -16.84 -1.54 -16.70
CA PHE A 253 -17.10 -0.13 -16.47
C PHE A 253 -18.61 0.14 -16.40
N SER A 254 -19.05 0.81 -15.35
CA SER A 254 -20.40 1.37 -15.26
C SER A 254 -20.31 2.86 -15.00
N LYS A 255 -20.71 3.67 -15.97
CA LYS A 255 -20.89 5.12 -15.78
C LYS A 255 -21.95 5.39 -14.70
N GLN A 256 -21.85 6.53 -14.01
CA GLN A 256 -22.86 6.89 -13.00
C GLN A 256 -24.28 6.96 -13.59
N ASP A 257 -24.42 7.49 -14.81
CA ASP A 257 -25.71 7.61 -15.50
C ASP A 257 -26.24 6.28 -16.08
N PHE A 258 -25.50 5.17 -15.93
CA PHE A 258 -25.96 3.83 -16.32
C PHE A 258 -26.86 3.18 -15.27
N VAL A 259 -27.06 3.82 -14.12
CA VAL A 259 -27.85 3.28 -13.01
C VAL A 259 -29.29 3.80 -13.08
N ASN A 260 -30.23 2.90 -13.36
CA ASN A 260 -31.65 3.18 -13.29
C ASN A 260 -32.24 2.63 -11.99
N PHE A 261 -32.31 3.48 -10.97
CA PHE A 261 -32.88 3.10 -9.67
C PHE A 261 -34.36 2.74 -9.72
N SER A 262 -35.13 3.28 -10.68
CA SER A 262 -36.56 2.97 -10.81
C SER A 262 -36.81 1.57 -11.37
N ALA A 263 -35.93 1.10 -12.26
CA ALA A 263 -35.99 -0.24 -12.83
C ALA A 263 -35.15 -1.26 -12.03
N GLY A 264 -34.35 -0.80 -11.06
CA GLY A 264 -33.36 -1.63 -10.37
C GLY A 264 -32.35 -2.23 -11.36
N THR A 265 -31.91 -1.45 -12.36
CA THR A 265 -30.96 -1.92 -13.38
C THR A 265 -29.71 -1.05 -13.46
N ARG A 266 -28.58 -1.68 -13.80
CA ARG A 266 -27.30 -1.03 -14.08
C ARG A 266 -26.74 -1.59 -15.39
N ARG A 267 -26.41 -0.70 -16.33
CA ARG A 267 -25.63 -1.09 -17.51
C ARG A 267 -24.14 -1.20 -17.16
N TRP A 268 -23.50 -2.20 -17.73
CA TRP A 268 -22.06 -2.41 -17.70
C TRP A 268 -21.51 -2.46 -19.13
N ASP A 269 -20.39 -1.78 -19.36
CA ASP A 269 -19.60 -1.90 -20.57
C ASP A 269 -18.33 -2.70 -20.23
N TYR A 270 -18.06 -3.73 -21.01
CA TYR A 270 -16.96 -4.65 -20.81
C TYR A 270 -15.85 -4.37 -21.80
N TYR A 271 -14.64 -4.26 -21.30
CA TYR A 271 -13.43 -3.98 -22.05
C TYR A 271 -12.34 -5.00 -21.73
N ARG A 272 -11.31 -4.98 -22.55
CA ARG A 272 -10.02 -5.62 -22.27
C ARG A 272 -8.90 -4.63 -22.42
N VAL A 273 -8.04 -4.52 -21.41
CA VAL A 273 -6.76 -3.84 -21.54
C VAL A 273 -5.80 -4.83 -22.22
N ILE A 274 -5.55 -4.61 -23.51
CA ILE A 274 -4.78 -5.53 -24.35
C ILE A 274 -3.30 -5.13 -24.46
N SER A 275 -2.99 -3.91 -24.08
CA SER A 275 -1.65 -3.38 -23.87
C SER A 275 -1.72 -2.15 -22.98
N PRO A 276 -0.59 -1.69 -22.42
CA PRO A 276 -0.54 -0.50 -21.57
C PRO A 276 -1.11 0.79 -22.17
N ASP A 277 -1.22 0.89 -23.52
CA ASP A 277 -1.78 2.04 -24.22
C ASP A 277 -3.17 1.81 -24.85
N ARG A 278 -3.75 0.61 -24.71
CA ARG A 278 -4.90 0.22 -25.53
C ARG A 278 -5.93 -0.61 -24.78
N LEU A 279 -7.16 -0.08 -24.79
CA LEU A 279 -8.37 -0.83 -24.46
C LEU A 279 -9.13 -1.27 -25.70
N GLU A 280 -9.74 -2.43 -25.61
CA GLU A 280 -10.67 -2.98 -26.59
C GLU A 280 -12.04 -3.16 -25.95
N PHE A 281 -13.07 -2.54 -26.55
CA PHE A 281 -14.46 -2.78 -26.15
C PHE A 281 -14.89 -4.18 -26.60
N ILE A 282 -15.51 -4.93 -25.70
CA ILE A 282 -16.02 -6.28 -25.98
C ILE A 282 -17.53 -6.22 -26.22
N GLN A 283 -18.29 -5.77 -25.23
CA GLN A 283 -19.75 -5.78 -25.25
C GLN A 283 -20.35 -4.91 -24.15
N SER A 284 -21.67 -4.70 -24.19
CA SER A 284 -22.45 -4.13 -23.09
C SER A 284 -23.38 -5.18 -22.50
N GLY A 285 -23.66 -5.07 -21.21
CA GLY A 285 -24.64 -5.90 -20.49
C GLY A 285 -25.46 -5.08 -19.50
N GLU A 286 -26.48 -5.70 -18.91
CA GLU A 286 -27.33 -5.11 -17.88
C GLU A 286 -27.43 -6.07 -16.68
N GLU A 287 -27.28 -5.53 -15.48
CA GLU A 287 -27.42 -6.24 -14.20
C GLU A 287 -28.62 -5.68 -13.44
N ARG A 288 -29.41 -6.55 -12.79
CA ARG A 288 -30.50 -6.15 -11.88
C ARG A 288 -30.05 -6.18 -10.43
N PHE A 289 -30.50 -5.20 -9.64
CA PHE A 289 -30.22 -5.07 -8.20
C PHE A 289 -31.43 -4.56 -7.41
#